data_AF-A0A1S1WZI3-F1
#
_entry.id   AF-A0A1S1WZI3-F1
#
_cell.length_a   1.000
_cell.length_b   1.000
_cell.length_c   1.000
_cell.angle_alpha   90.00
_cell.angle_beta   90.00
_cell.angle_gamma   90.00
#
_symmetry.space_group_name_H-M   'P 1'
#
loop_
_entity.id
_entity.type
_entity.pdbx_description
1 polymer ?
#
loop_
_entity_poly.entity_id
_entity_poly.type
_entity_poly.pdbx_seq_one_letter_code
_entity_poly.pdbx_strand_id
1 'polypeptide(L)'
;MHIADILNMRISNPATWSKQELYDNLQAAVDVELWTIPLYLTALYSVQGLDAGNQKAYPAAAKLIESVVIQEMLHLELVSNLCNALGYAPRYPFPTYKETAGIPFLKPDVPPKYAGYQVKLGALDVNQLKLFCVIELPEPPGKPDWNKQTRYNSIGELYQALEIAISQQWKTLYIGATKNDKQQANFTDYSQKNHTSVGFSQIINSLDEALAAMQAIVKQGEGNRSTEEIPPKDQPPKEKPANYDPSDFDPAQSHFLKFNLILDILQGGLSPWTPATYPLIPHPDKQQLAVQATAQNQLSSGFRGFISELQTGFNTAQPKNMMPNSFYDSMFNLQNLITAVWQSGAVPAFPTE
;
A
#
# COMPACT_ATOMS: atom_id res chain seq x y z
N MET A 1 12.61 -7.58 15.47
CA MET A 1 11.45 -8.36 15.96
C MET A 1 11.03 -9.25 14.81
N HIS A 2 11.06 -10.57 14.98
CA HIS A 2 10.69 -11.50 13.91
C HIS A 2 9.15 -11.57 13.80
N ILE A 3 8.62 -11.89 12.62
CA ILE A 3 7.17 -12.09 12.39
C ILE A 3 6.56 -13.13 13.36
N ALA A 4 7.36 -14.09 13.83
CA ALA A 4 6.94 -15.07 14.82
C ALA A 4 6.61 -14.47 16.20
N ASP A 5 7.23 -13.34 16.57
CA ASP A 5 6.97 -12.65 17.86
C ASP A 5 5.65 -11.86 17.80
N ILE A 6 5.30 -11.34 16.62
CA ILE A 6 4.04 -10.63 16.34
C ILE A 6 2.85 -11.58 16.55
N LEU A 7 3.05 -12.89 16.36
CA LEU A 7 1.95 -13.84 16.45
C LEU A 7 1.31 -13.91 17.84
N ASN A 8 2.05 -13.55 18.89
CA ASN A 8 1.65 -13.65 20.30
C ASN A 8 1.40 -12.29 21.00
N MET A 9 1.52 -11.15 20.32
CA MET A 9 1.16 -9.87 20.91
C MET A 9 -0.36 -9.78 21.05
N ARG A 10 -0.86 -9.72 22.30
CA ARG A 10 -2.20 -9.21 22.59
C ARG A 10 -2.19 -7.73 22.24
N ILE A 11 -3.21 -7.29 21.50
CA ILE A 11 -3.49 -5.87 21.34
C ILE A 11 -4.09 -5.45 22.68
N SER A 12 -3.34 -4.71 23.48
CA SER A 12 -3.83 -4.10 24.72
C SER A 12 -4.72 -2.90 24.38
N ASN A 13 -5.47 -2.38 25.35
CA ASN A 13 -6.32 -1.22 25.12
C ASN A 13 -5.50 -0.01 24.65
N PRO A 14 -5.75 0.55 23.45
CA PRO A 14 -4.97 1.67 22.90
C PRO A 14 -4.96 2.92 23.79
N ALA A 15 -5.99 3.08 24.62
CA ALA A 15 -6.08 4.15 25.62
C ALA A 15 -5.08 4.01 26.78
N THR A 16 -4.30 2.94 26.81
CA THR A 16 -3.34 2.63 27.88
C THR A 16 -1.98 2.20 27.34
N TRP A 17 -1.77 2.29 26.03
CA TRP A 17 -0.50 1.89 25.41
C TRP A 17 0.66 2.69 25.99
N SER A 18 1.72 1.97 26.32
CA SER A 18 3.04 2.54 26.49
C SER A 18 3.52 3.17 25.17
N LYS A 19 4.56 4.02 25.27
CA LYS A 19 5.26 4.56 24.11
C LYS A 19 5.75 3.45 23.16
N GLN A 20 6.21 2.33 23.71
CA GLN A 20 6.69 1.21 22.90
C GLN A 20 5.56 0.53 22.13
N GLU A 21 4.42 0.28 22.77
CA GLU A 21 3.24 -0.29 22.10
C GLU A 21 2.72 0.63 20.99
N LEU A 22 2.74 1.95 21.19
CA LEU A 22 2.42 2.90 20.12
C LEU A 22 3.41 2.78 18.94
N TYR A 23 4.72 2.72 19.21
CA TYR A 23 5.74 2.58 18.18
C TYR A 23 5.66 1.25 17.44
N ASP A 24 5.36 0.16 18.14
CA ASP A 24 5.15 -1.15 17.53
C ASP A 24 3.95 -1.15 16.58
N ASN A 25 2.86 -0.45 16.92
CA ASN A 25 1.68 -0.32 16.07
C ASN A 25 1.86 0.70 14.93
N LEU A 26 2.67 1.74 15.11
CA LEU A 26 3.09 2.61 14.00
C LEU A 26 3.91 1.83 12.98
N GLN A 27 4.83 0.96 13.44
CA GLN A 27 5.56 0.06 12.56
C GLN A 27 4.64 -0.96 11.89
N ALA A 28 3.62 -1.46 12.61
CA ALA A 28 2.62 -2.34 12.02
C ALA A 28 1.90 -1.69 10.85
N ALA A 29 1.53 -0.41 10.98
CA ALA A 29 0.93 0.34 9.88
C ALA A 29 1.90 0.50 8.71
N VAL A 30 3.16 0.92 8.94
CA VAL A 30 4.21 0.96 7.90
C VAL A 30 4.36 -0.39 7.18
N ASP A 31 4.39 -1.49 7.95
CA ASP A 31 4.57 -2.83 7.41
C ASP A 31 3.38 -3.29 6.56
N VAL A 32 2.14 -2.94 6.93
CA VAL A 32 0.94 -3.26 6.13
C VAL A 32 0.94 -2.49 4.82
N GLU A 33 1.10 -1.15 4.85
CA GLU A 33 1.15 -0.32 3.64
C GLU A 33 2.31 -0.71 2.71
N LEU A 34 3.47 -1.07 3.26
CA LEU A 34 4.59 -1.55 2.46
C LEU A 34 4.31 -2.94 1.85
N TRP A 35 3.58 -3.80 2.56
CA TRP A 35 3.31 -5.17 2.12
C TRP A 35 2.33 -5.24 0.95
N THR A 36 1.40 -4.29 0.83
CA THR A 36 0.46 -4.19 -0.30
C THR A 36 1.14 -3.75 -1.60
N ILE A 37 2.12 -2.86 -1.55
CA ILE A 37 2.76 -2.27 -2.75
C ILE A 37 3.34 -3.35 -3.70
N PRO A 38 4.27 -4.24 -3.29
CA PRO A 38 4.84 -5.24 -4.20
C PRO A 38 3.82 -6.28 -4.64
N LEU A 39 2.83 -6.57 -3.78
CA LEU A 39 1.74 -7.48 -4.07
C LEU A 39 0.88 -6.96 -5.23
N TYR A 40 0.43 -5.70 -5.12
CA TYR A 40 -0.41 -5.05 -6.12
C TYR A 40 0.36 -4.80 -7.42
N LEU A 41 1.63 -4.37 -7.33
CA LEU A 41 2.52 -4.22 -8.48
C LEU A 41 2.77 -5.54 -9.23
N THR A 42 2.88 -6.66 -8.49
CA THR A 42 3.07 -7.97 -9.11
C THR A 42 1.88 -8.36 -9.97
N ALA A 43 0.65 -8.16 -9.48
CA ALA A 43 -0.56 -8.41 -10.26
C ALA A 43 -0.71 -7.42 -11.42
N LEU A 44 -0.48 -6.13 -11.18
CA LEU A 44 -0.57 -5.08 -12.20
C LEU A 44 0.32 -5.41 -13.40
N TYR A 45 1.62 -5.63 -13.17
CA TYR A 45 2.58 -5.87 -14.25
C TYR A 45 2.58 -7.30 -14.79
N SER A 46 1.67 -8.15 -14.31
CA SER A 46 1.36 -9.40 -15.00
C SER A 46 0.54 -9.17 -16.27
N VAL A 47 -0.16 -8.03 -16.38
CA VAL A 47 -0.97 -7.66 -17.54
C VAL A 47 -0.06 -7.33 -18.73
N GLN A 48 -0.39 -7.90 -19.89
CA GLN A 48 0.32 -7.65 -21.14
C GLN A 48 -0.05 -6.28 -21.71
N GLY A 49 0.87 -5.68 -22.47
CA GLY A 49 0.64 -4.40 -23.14
C GLY A 49 0.72 -3.17 -22.22
N LEU A 50 1.29 -3.32 -21.02
CA LEU A 50 1.62 -2.20 -20.15
C LEU A 50 3.00 -1.61 -20.50
N ASP A 51 3.15 -1.12 -21.72
CA ASP A 51 4.39 -0.54 -22.20
C ASP A 51 4.63 0.87 -21.61
N ALA A 52 5.87 1.10 -21.16
CA ALA A 52 6.32 2.38 -20.64
C ALA A 52 6.31 3.43 -21.77
N GLY A 53 5.17 4.08 -21.95
CA GLY A 53 5.00 5.10 -22.99
C GLY A 53 3.56 5.30 -23.45
N ASN A 54 2.66 4.34 -23.20
CA ASN A 54 1.25 4.46 -23.60
C ASN A 54 0.26 3.99 -22.52
N GLN A 55 0.37 4.57 -21.31
CA GLN A 55 -0.59 4.37 -20.22
C GLN A 55 -2.05 4.57 -20.66
N LYS A 56 -2.31 5.39 -21.69
CA LYS A 56 -3.66 5.58 -22.26
C LYS A 56 -4.29 4.27 -22.75
N ALA A 57 -3.48 3.37 -23.29
CA ALA A 57 -3.92 2.09 -23.83
C ALA A 57 -4.07 1.00 -22.77
N TYR A 58 -3.72 1.27 -21.50
CA TYR A 58 -3.85 0.28 -20.45
C TYR A 58 -5.31 -0.19 -20.33
N PRO A 59 -5.55 -1.49 -20.09
CA PRO A 59 -6.88 -1.98 -19.74
C PRO A 59 -7.40 -1.28 -18.49
N ALA A 60 -8.71 -1.03 -18.42
CA ALA A 60 -9.30 -0.29 -17.29
C ALA A 60 -9.03 -0.96 -15.92
N ALA A 61 -8.97 -2.29 -15.85
CA ALA A 61 -8.58 -3.01 -14.64
C ALA A 61 -7.13 -2.70 -14.20
N ALA A 62 -6.18 -2.63 -15.14
CA ALA A 62 -4.79 -2.29 -14.83
C ALA A 62 -4.69 -0.85 -14.30
N LYS A 63 -5.42 0.07 -14.91
CA LYS A 63 -5.44 1.48 -14.50
C LYS A 63 -6.05 1.67 -13.10
N LEU A 64 -7.11 0.93 -12.77
CA LEU A 64 -7.68 0.91 -11.42
C LEU A 64 -6.66 0.43 -10.38
N ILE A 65 -5.95 -0.67 -10.64
CA ILE A 65 -4.93 -1.20 -9.74
C ILE A 65 -3.75 -0.22 -9.62
N GLU A 66 -3.29 0.37 -10.73
CA GLU A 66 -2.25 1.40 -10.73
C GLU A 66 -2.64 2.59 -9.84
N SER A 67 -3.89 3.04 -9.91
CA SER A 67 -4.40 4.10 -9.02
C SER A 67 -4.32 3.72 -7.55
N VAL A 68 -4.64 2.46 -7.19
CA VAL A 68 -4.53 1.97 -5.81
C VAL A 68 -3.07 1.91 -5.36
N VAL A 69 -2.16 1.39 -6.18
CA VAL A 69 -0.73 1.35 -5.84
C VAL A 69 -0.17 2.74 -5.53
N ILE A 70 -0.54 3.75 -6.32
CA ILE A 70 -0.12 5.13 -6.07
C ILE A 70 -0.66 5.62 -4.72
N GLN A 71 -1.89 5.26 -4.36
CA GLN A 71 -2.48 5.57 -3.06
C GLN A 71 -1.76 4.84 -1.90
N GLU A 72 -1.42 3.56 -2.04
CA GLU A 72 -0.64 2.82 -1.03
C GLU A 72 0.75 3.45 -0.80
N MET A 73 1.41 3.95 -1.85
CA MET A 73 2.67 4.69 -1.71
C MET A 73 2.49 6.02 -0.98
N LEU A 74 1.35 6.70 -1.18
CA LEU A 74 0.98 7.88 -0.40
C LEU A 74 0.68 7.51 1.07
N HIS A 75 0.02 6.38 1.33
CA HIS A 75 -0.26 5.90 2.68
C HIS A 75 1.03 5.63 3.44
N LEU A 76 2.00 4.99 2.77
CA LEU A 76 3.33 4.77 3.29
C LEU A 76 4.05 6.09 3.63
N GLU A 77 3.91 7.13 2.80
CA GLU A 77 4.42 8.47 3.12
C GLU A 77 3.76 9.05 4.38
N LEU A 78 2.42 9.03 4.45
CA LEU A 78 1.65 9.60 5.54
C LEU A 78 1.95 8.92 6.88
N VAL A 79 2.00 7.59 6.91
CA VAL A 79 2.35 6.85 8.13
C VAL A 79 3.81 7.07 8.53
N SER A 80 4.72 7.23 7.57
CA SER A 80 6.12 7.54 7.85
C SER A 80 6.30 8.95 8.42
N ASN A 81 5.55 9.92 7.90
CA ASN A 81 5.46 11.26 8.46
C ASN A 81 4.91 11.25 9.89
N LEU A 82 3.91 10.39 10.16
CA LEU A 82 3.34 10.21 11.49
C LEU A 82 4.38 9.63 12.47
N CYS A 83 5.13 8.62 12.04
CA CYS A 83 6.26 8.06 12.78
C CYS A 83 7.25 9.17 13.16
N ASN A 84 7.69 9.93 12.17
CA ASN A 84 8.68 11.00 12.36
C ASN A 84 8.19 12.11 13.30
N ALA A 85 6.92 12.53 13.19
CA ALA A 85 6.32 13.54 14.07
C ALA A 85 6.32 13.11 15.55
N LEU A 86 6.21 11.80 15.80
CA LEU A 86 6.22 11.19 17.14
C LEU A 86 7.61 10.72 17.58
N GLY A 87 8.66 11.03 16.80
CA GLY A 87 10.05 10.68 17.11
C GLY A 87 10.38 9.20 16.93
N TYR A 88 9.56 8.47 16.17
CA TYR A 88 9.82 7.10 15.76
C TYR A 88 10.47 7.07 14.37
N ALA A 89 11.58 6.33 14.24
CA ALA A 89 12.26 6.10 12.98
C ALA A 89 11.70 4.82 12.33
N PRO A 90 10.85 4.90 11.29
CA PRO A 90 10.26 3.72 10.69
C PRO A 90 11.33 2.85 10.00
N ARG A 91 11.08 1.54 10.02
CA ARG A 91 11.88 0.53 9.32
C ARG A 91 11.10 -0.02 8.14
N TYR A 92 11.79 -0.50 7.12
CA TYR A 92 11.17 -1.04 5.91
C TYR A 92 11.68 -2.47 5.67
N PRO A 93 11.21 -3.46 6.45
CA PRO A 93 11.62 -4.84 6.24
C PRO A 93 11.09 -5.37 4.91
N PHE A 94 11.76 -6.37 4.35
CA PHE A 94 11.24 -7.01 3.14
C PHE A 94 9.95 -7.79 3.44
N PRO A 95 8.87 -7.60 2.65
CA PRO A 95 7.61 -8.28 2.88
C PRO A 95 7.69 -9.76 2.52
N THR A 96 6.94 -10.59 3.26
CA THR A 96 6.86 -12.03 3.04
C THR A 96 5.44 -12.42 2.63
N TYR A 97 5.32 -13.18 1.54
CA TYR A 97 4.05 -13.64 0.98
C TYR A 97 3.92 -15.17 1.11
N LYS A 98 3.60 -15.63 2.32
CA LYS A 98 3.40 -17.06 2.62
C LYS A 98 2.08 -17.24 3.36
N GLU A 99 1.30 -18.25 2.98
CA GLU A 99 0.03 -18.59 3.65
C GLU A 99 0.18 -18.76 5.17
N THR A 100 1.29 -19.36 5.62
CA THR A 100 1.57 -19.56 7.05
C THR A 100 1.83 -18.25 7.81
N ALA A 101 2.24 -17.19 7.12
CA ALA A 101 2.48 -15.88 7.73
C ALA A 101 1.20 -15.02 7.78
N GLY A 102 0.25 -15.25 6.87
CA GLY A 102 -0.98 -14.46 6.75
C GLY A 102 -0.73 -13.05 6.23
N ILE A 103 -1.75 -12.20 6.33
CA ILE A 103 -1.62 -10.76 6.10
C ILE A 103 -0.99 -10.16 7.37
N PRO A 104 0.06 -9.31 7.28
CA PRO A 104 0.71 -8.75 8.47
C PRO A 104 -0.30 -8.07 9.39
N PHE A 105 -0.28 -8.41 10.69
CA PHE A 105 -1.10 -7.80 11.77
C PHE A 105 -2.63 -7.93 11.64
N LEU A 106 -3.15 -8.34 10.49
CA LEU A 106 -4.57 -8.47 10.21
C LEU A 106 -5.04 -9.92 10.33
N LYS A 107 -6.28 -10.09 10.79
CA LYS A 107 -7.04 -11.33 10.76
C LYS A 107 -8.52 -11.02 10.47
N PRO A 108 -8.85 -10.67 9.22
CA PRO A 108 -10.22 -10.28 8.87
C PRO A 108 -11.22 -11.43 9.01
N ASP A 109 -12.46 -11.11 9.37
CA ASP A 109 -13.60 -12.03 9.29
C ASP A 109 -14.04 -12.14 7.82
N VAL A 110 -13.43 -13.07 7.10
CA VAL A 110 -13.55 -13.15 5.63
C VAL A 110 -14.97 -13.55 5.18
N PRO A 111 -15.66 -12.70 4.40
CA PRO A 111 -16.95 -13.04 3.79
C PRO A 111 -16.85 -14.25 2.84
N PRO A 112 -17.92 -15.07 2.70
CA PRO A 112 -17.93 -16.23 1.82
C PRO A 112 -17.53 -15.94 0.36
N LYS A 113 -17.82 -14.73 -0.15
CA LYS A 113 -17.45 -14.28 -1.52
C LYS A 113 -15.93 -14.37 -1.76
N TYR A 114 -15.12 -14.14 -0.73
CA TYR A 114 -13.65 -14.15 -0.82
C TYR A 114 -13.03 -15.42 -0.21
N ALA A 115 -13.85 -16.42 0.12
CA ALA A 115 -13.35 -17.69 0.65
C ALA A 115 -12.35 -18.34 -0.31
N GLY A 116 -11.32 -18.95 0.27
CA GLY A 116 -10.21 -19.58 -0.46
C GLY A 116 -9.20 -18.62 -1.08
N TYR A 117 -9.17 -17.36 -0.67
CA TYR A 117 -8.06 -16.44 -1.00
C TYR A 117 -6.72 -17.05 -0.57
N GLN A 118 -5.65 -16.70 -1.27
CA GLN A 118 -4.31 -17.26 -1.04
C GLN A 118 -3.32 -16.13 -0.80
N VAL A 119 -2.57 -16.19 0.31
CA VAL A 119 -1.52 -15.21 0.62
C VAL A 119 -0.25 -15.59 -0.14
N LYS A 120 -0.20 -15.20 -1.41
CA LYS A 120 0.93 -15.39 -2.32
C LYS A 120 0.94 -14.30 -3.39
N LEU A 121 2.07 -14.17 -4.07
CA LEU A 121 2.20 -13.36 -5.28
C LEU A 121 1.65 -14.13 -6.49
N GLY A 122 1.05 -13.41 -7.43
CA GLY A 122 0.39 -14.01 -8.58
C GLY A 122 0.01 -12.98 -9.64
N ALA A 123 -0.42 -13.50 -10.79
CA ALA A 123 -0.95 -12.66 -11.86
C ALA A 123 -2.31 -12.07 -11.47
N LEU A 124 -2.78 -11.09 -12.24
CA LEU A 124 -4.12 -10.56 -12.08
C LEU A 124 -5.15 -11.64 -12.43
N ASP A 125 -5.67 -12.31 -11.40
CA ASP A 125 -6.70 -13.32 -11.49
C ASP A 125 -7.72 -13.20 -10.35
N VAL A 126 -8.73 -14.07 -10.35
CA VAL A 126 -9.77 -14.10 -9.32
C VAL A 126 -9.22 -14.36 -7.91
N ASN A 127 -8.18 -15.20 -7.75
CA ASN A 127 -7.61 -15.49 -6.44
C ASN A 127 -6.84 -14.27 -5.90
N GLN A 128 -6.11 -13.59 -6.77
CA GLN A 128 -5.35 -12.40 -6.43
C GLN A 128 -6.29 -11.25 -6.02
N LEU A 129 -7.39 -11.04 -6.75
CA LEU A 129 -8.40 -10.03 -6.40
C LEU A 129 -9.18 -10.39 -5.14
N LYS A 130 -9.43 -11.67 -4.85
CA LYS A 130 -9.99 -12.08 -3.56
C LYS A 130 -9.07 -11.67 -2.41
N LEU A 131 -7.75 -11.89 -2.54
CA LEU A 131 -6.80 -11.42 -1.54
C LEU A 131 -6.84 -9.89 -1.40
N PHE A 132 -6.88 -9.14 -2.50
CA PHE A 132 -6.98 -7.67 -2.48
C PHE A 132 -8.24 -7.20 -1.75
N CYS A 133 -9.39 -7.81 -2.07
CA CYS A 133 -10.64 -7.50 -1.38
C CYS A 133 -10.60 -7.85 0.11
N VAL A 134 -9.86 -8.88 0.53
CA VAL A 134 -9.70 -9.27 1.93
C VAL A 134 -8.80 -8.30 2.70
N ILE A 135 -7.75 -7.78 2.05
CA ILE A 135 -6.86 -6.76 2.63
C ILE A 135 -7.65 -5.48 2.91
N GLU A 136 -8.40 -5.01 1.91
CA GLU A 136 -9.18 -3.76 1.96
C GLU A 136 -10.58 -3.94 2.58
N LEU A 137 -10.83 -5.02 3.32
CA LEU A 137 -12.15 -5.25 3.90
C LEU A 137 -12.54 -4.07 4.80
N PRO A 138 -13.73 -3.46 4.63
CA PRO A 138 -14.15 -2.38 5.49
C PRO A 138 -14.25 -2.82 6.95
N GLU A 139 -13.88 -1.93 7.86
CA GLU A 139 -14.03 -2.12 9.29
C GLU A 139 -15.44 -2.64 9.64
N PRO A 140 -15.56 -3.73 10.41
CA PRO A 140 -16.85 -4.23 10.86
C PRO A 140 -17.62 -3.16 11.64
N PRO A 141 -18.96 -3.10 11.52
CA PRO A 141 -19.75 -2.14 12.27
C PRO A 141 -19.66 -2.40 13.78
N GLY A 142 -19.36 -1.36 14.55
CA GLY A 142 -19.30 -1.42 16.01
C GLY A 142 -18.06 -0.74 16.58
N LYS A 143 -17.81 -0.94 17.87
CA LYS A 143 -16.55 -0.57 18.51
C LYS A 143 -15.75 -1.84 18.80
N PRO A 144 -14.46 -1.90 18.44
CA PRO A 144 -13.56 -2.96 18.85
C PRO A 144 -13.57 -3.18 20.37
N ASP A 145 -13.66 -4.43 20.80
CA ASP A 145 -13.39 -4.80 22.19
C ASP A 145 -11.89 -5.06 22.35
N TRP A 146 -11.14 -3.98 22.57
CA TRP A 146 -9.67 -4.02 22.68
C TRP A 146 -9.14 -5.00 23.71
N ASN A 147 -9.93 -5.44 24.70
CA ASN A 147 -9.46 -6.39 25.71
C ASN A 147 -9.44 -7.84 25.22
N LYS A 148 -10.01 -8.12 24.05
CA LYS A 148 -10.12 -9.48 23.47
C LYS A 148 -9.31 -9.66 22.20
N GLN A 149 -8.66 -8.62 21.70
CA GLN A 149 -8.00 -8.66 20.40
C GLN A 149 -6.56 -9.16 20.47
N THR A 150 -6.23 -10.03 19.54
CA THR A 150 -4.85 -10.44 19.26
C THR A 150 -4.37 -9.95 17.90
N ARG A 151 -5.31 -9.57 17.01
CA ARG A 151 -5.11 -9.04 15.66
C ARG A 151 -6.22 -8.05 15.35
N TYR A 152 -5.95 -7.16 14.40
CA TYR A 152 -6.95 -6.26 13.83
C TYR A 152 -7.76 -7.00 12.77
N ASN A 153 -9.06 -6.74 12.65
CA ASN A 153 -9.94 -7.30 11.63
C ASN A 153 -9.83 -6.51 10.31
N SER A 154 -9.40 -5.26 10.34
CA SER A 154 -9.18 -4.42 9.16
C SER A 154 -8.04 -3.41 9.37
N ILE A 155 -7.62 -2.75 8.29
CA ILE A 155 -6.66 -1.64 8.33
C ILE A 155 -7.26 -0.46 9.11
N GLY A 156 -8.54 -0.18 8.91
CA GLY A 156 -9.33 0.82 9.63
C GLY A 156 -9.36 0.61 11.13
N GLU A 157 -9.37 -0.65 11.59
CA GLU A 157 -9.29 -0.97 13.01
C GLU A 157 -7.89 -0.71 13.59
N LEU A 158 -6.82 -1.02 12.86
CA LEU A 158 -5.45 -0.65 13.22
C LEU A 158 -5.30 0.88 13.36
N TYR A 159 -5.81 1.63 12.40
CA TYR A 159 -5.78 3.09 12.46
C TYR A 159 -6.68 3.66 13.55
N GLN A 160 -7.82 3.03 13.88
CA GLN A 160 -8.63 3.43 15.04
C GLN A 160 -7.86 3.31 16.35
N ALA A 161 -7.08 2.24 16.51
CA ALA A 161 -6.23 2.06 17.68
C ALA A 161 -5.16 3.16 17.76
N LEU A 162 -4.51 3.48 16.64
CA LEU A 162 -3.54 4.56 16.53
C LEU A 162 -4.17 5.93 16.83
N GLU A 163 -5.36 6.23 16.29
CA GLU A 163 -6.11 7.47 16.57
C GLU A 163 -6.32 7.68 18.08
N ILE A 164 -6.72 6.63 18.81
CA ILE A 164 -6.93 6.67 20.26
C ILE A 164 -5.61 6.95 20.99
N ALA A 165 -4.57 6.15 20.71
CA ALA A 165 -3.30 6.24 21.43
C ALA A 165 -2.58 7.57 21.15
N ILE A 166 -2.57 8.01 19.90
CA ILE A 166 -1.92 9.26 19.47
C ILE A 166 -2.64 10.46 20.06
N SER A 167 -3.97 10.48 20.08
CA SER A 167 -4.74 11.58 20.70
C SER A 167 -4.39 11.80 22.17
N GLN A 168 -4.09 10.72 22.90
CA GLN A 168 -3.72 10.79 24.31
C GLN A 168 -2.26 11.19 24.53
N GLN A 169 -1.36 10.73 23.66
CA GLN A 169 0.08 10.86 23.86
C GLN A 169 0.73 11.97 23.04
N TRP A 170 0.00 12.63 22.12
CA TRP A 170 0.52 13.65 21.21
C TRP A 170 1.28 14.76 21.94
N LYS A 171 0.68 15.34 22.98
CA LYS A 171 1.30 16.42 23.76
C LYS A 171 2.64 16.02 24.38
N THR A 172 2.82 14.73 24.67
CA THR A 172 4.02 14.19 25.31
C THR A 172 5.05 13.71 24.31
N LEU A 173 4.62 13.14 23.17
CA LEU A 173 5.50 12.46 22.22
C LEU A 173 5.83 13.28 20.98
N TYR A 174 5.02 14.27 20.61
CA TYR A 174 5.32 15.14 19.47
C TYR A 174 6.67 15.82 19.69
N ILE A 175 7.58 15.69 18.72
CA ILE A 175 8.97 16.13 18.87
C ILE A 175 9.16 17.64 18.75
N GLY A 176 8.10 18.37 18.39
CA GLY A 176 8.11 19.80 18.15
C GLY A 176 8.55 20.15 16.73
N ALA A 177 7.98 21.23 16.18
CA ALA A 177 8.18 21.63 14.78
C ALA A 177 9.66 21.79 14.41
N THR A 178 10.50 22.30 15.32
CA THR A 178 11.93 22.49 15.07
C THR A 178 12.71 21.18 14.86
N LYS A 179 12.26 20.07 15.45
CA LYS A 179 12.92 18.76 15.32
C LYS A 179 12.26 17.87 14.27
N ASN A 180 11.09 18.29 13.75
CA ASN A 180 10.28 17.52 12.81
C ASN A 180 10.71 17.76 11.35
N ASP A 181 12.01 17.56 11.07
CA ASP A 181 12.66 17.91 9.80
C ASP A 181 12.74 16.72 8.80
N LYS A 182 12.19 15.56 9.17
CA LYS A 182 12.18 14.32 8.36
C LYS A 182 10.85 14.07 7.64
N GLN A 183 10.00 15.09 7.58
CA GLN A 183 8.72 15.01 6.89
C GLN A 183 8.94 14.98 5.37
N GLN A 184 8.12 14.22 4.66
CA GLN A 184 8.14 14.14 3.20
C GLN A 184 6.78 14.55 2.62
N ALA A 185 6.77 15.06 1.39
CA ALA A 185 5.59 15.52 0.70
C ALA A 185 5.74 15.29 -0.82
N ASN A 186 6.02 14.04 -1.21
CA ASN A 186 6.40 13.64 -2.57
C ASN A 186 5.25 13.73 -3.57
N PHE A 187 4.02 13.68 -3.07
CA PHE A 187 2.81 13.70 -3.89
C PHE A 187 2.18 15.11 -3.96
N THR A 188 2.94 16.16 -3.61
CA THR A 188 2.48 17.56 -3.66
C THR A 188 2.30 18.10 -5.08
N ASP A 189 3.10 17.69 -6.06
CA ASP A 189 2.99 18.15 -7.46
C ASP A 189 1.68 17.71 -8.13
N TYR A 190 1.06 16.61 -7.67
CA TYR A 190 -0.28 16.21 -8.09
C TYR A 190 -1.35 17.26 -7.72
N SER A 191 -1.13 18.05 -6.65
CA SER A 191 -2.04 19.14 -6.25
C SER A 191 -1.83 20.46 -7.02
N GLN A 192 -0.60 20.71 -7.52
CA GLN A 192 -0.23 22.03 -8.06
C GLN A 192 -0.51 22.20 -9.56
N LYS A 193 -0.60 21.13 -10.35
CA LYS A 193 -0.72 21.25 -11.81
C LYS A 193 -2.05 21.82 -12.32
N ASN A 194 -3.15 21.74 -11.54
CA ASN A 194 -4.48 22.10 -12.04
C ASN A 194 -5.21 23.22 -11.27
N HIS A 195 -4.58 23.87 -10.28
CA HIS A 195 -5.17 24.96 -9.46
C HIS A 195 -6.60 24.71 -8.91
N THR A 196 -7.08 23.46 -8.95
CA THR A 196 -8.47 23.09 -8.63
C THR A 196 -8.59 21.76 -7.90
N SER A 197 -7.48 21.08 -7.57
CA SER A 197 -7.53 19.71 -7.06
C SER A 197 -6.63 19.53 -5.84
N VAL A 198 -7.26 19.16 -4.72
CA VAL A 198 -6.67 18.79 -3.43
C VAL A 198 -6.01 17.42 -3.56
N GLY A 199 -4.68 17.35 -3.50
CA GLY A 199 -3.95 16.11 -3.26
C GLY A 199 -3.50 16.06 -1.80
N PHE A 200 -3.71 14.93 -1.14
CA PHE A 200 -3.50 14.76 0.30
C PHE A 200 -2.06 14.33 0.64
N SER A 201 -1.05 14.90 -0.02
CA SER A 201 0.32 14.80 0.49
C SER A 201 0.50 15.90 1.54
N GLN A 202 0.78 15.51 2.78
CA GLN A 202 0.91 16.47 3.86
C GLN A 202 2.00 16.11 4.85
N ILE A 203 2.66 17.16 5.35
CA ILE A 203 3.50 17.10 6.54
C ILE A 203 2.63 17.16 7.80
N ILE A 204 3.10 16.59 8.90
CA ILE A 204 2.33 16.45 10.13
C ILE A 204 3.00 17.23 11.26
N ASN A 205 2.46 18.39 11.62
CA ASN A 205 2.95 19.28 12.69
C ASN A 205 1.96 19.49 13.84
N SER A 206 0.75 18.94 13.71
CA SER A 206 -0.32 19.04 14.71
C SER A 206 -1.07 17.73 14.84
N LEU A 207 -1.78 17.59 15.97
CA LEU A 207 -2.65 16.43 16.19
C LEU A 207 -3.74 16.37 15.11
N ASP A 208 -4.30 17.51 14.70
CA ASP A 208 -5.35 17.55 13.69
C ASP A 208 -4.86 17.05 12.33
N GLU A 209 -3.63 17.42 11.92
CA GLU A 209 -2.99 16.88 10.72
C GLU A 209 -2.71 15.37 10.86
N ALA A 210 -2.24 14.90 12.02
CA ALA A 210 -2.03 13.48 12.27
C ALA A 210 -3.33 12.67 12.14
N LEU A 211 -4.42 13.14 12.73
CA LEU A 211 -5.74 12.52 12.63
C LEU A 211 -6.28 12.58 11.20
N ALA A 212 -6.09 13.71 10.50
CA ALA A 212 -6.49 13.83 9.10
C ALA A 212 -5.73 12.84 8.21
N ALA A 213 -4.43 12.61 8.46
CA ALA A 213 -3.64 11.61 7.74
C ALA A 213 -4.17 10.19 7.90
N MET A 214 -4.42 9.77 9.14
CA MET A 214 -4.97 8.44 9.40
C MET A 214 -6.36 8.28 8.77
N GLN A 215 -7.21 9.31 8.84
CA GLN A 215 -8.52 9.28 8.19
C GLN A 215 -8.43 9.17 6.67
N ALA A 216 -7.50 9.87 6.03
CA ALA A 216 -7.33 9.81 4.59
C ALA A 216 -6.92 8.40 4.14
N ILE A 217 -5.98 7.76 4.86
CA ILE A 217 -5.56 6.38 4.61
C ILE A 217 -6.77 5.44 4.66
N VAL A 218 -7.51 5.45 5.78
CA VAL A 218 -8.68 4.57 5.98
C VAL A 218 -9.76 4.81 4.92
N LYS A 219 -10.05 6.07 4.60
CA LYS A 219 -11.08 6.39 3.60
C LYS A 219 -10.69 5.91 2.22
N GLN A 220 -9.43 6.09 1.82
CA GLN A 220 -8.94 5.64 0.53
C GLN A 220 -8.92 4.12 0.42
N GLY A 221 -8.50 3.39 1.46
CA GLY A 221 -8.50 1.92 1.49
C GLY A 221 -9.91 1.31 1.55
N GLU A 222 -10.60 1.56 2.66
CA GLU A 222 -11.83 0.86 3.04
C GLU A 222 -13.12 1.63 2.68
N GLY A 223 -13.02 2.95 2.53
CA GLY A 223 -14.17 3.84 2.36
C GLY A 223 -14.55 4.55 3.67
N ASN A 224 -15.64 5.32 3.65
CA ASN A 224 -16.09 6.04 4.85
C ASN A 224 -16.97 5.13 5.71
N ARG A 225 -16.75 5.14 7.04
CA ARG A 225 -17.59 4.51 8.09
C ARG A 225 -19.09 4.85 8.01
N SER A 226 -19.48 5.83 7.19
CA SER A 226 -20.85 6.34 7.03
C SER A 226 -21.33 6.53 5.57
N THR A 227 -20.46 6.44 4.56
CA THR A 227 -20.82 6.62 3.14
C THR A 227 -19.94 5.75 2.24
N GLU A 228 -20.45 5.34 1.07
CA GLU A 228 -19.65 4.59 0.08
C GLU A 228 -18.56 5.46 -0.60
N GLU A 229 -18.71 6.80 -0.57
CA GLU A 229 -17.78 7.74 -1.23
C GLU A 229 -16.72 8.33 -0.28
N ILE A 230 -15.49 8.49 -0.79
CA ILE A 230 -14.37 9.21 -0.16
C ILE A 230 -14.65 10.72 -0.20
N PRO A 231 -14.52 11.48 0.91
CA PRO A 231 -14.70 12.93 0.92
C PRO A 231 -13.71 13.65 -0.02
N PRO A 232 -14.11 14.69 -0.79
CA PRO A 232 -13.26 15.36 -1.78
C PRO A 232 -11.88 15.83 -1.30
N LYS A 233 -11.74 16.20 -0.03
CA LYS A 233 -10.46 16.61 0.57
C LYS A 233 -9.46 15.45 0.76
N ASP A 234 -9.98 14.23 0.84
CA ASP A 234 -9.26 12.98 1.06
C ASP A 234 -9.16 12.19 -0.26
N GLN A 235 -9.71 12.71 -1.37
CA GLN A 235 -9.59 12.15 -2.71
C GLN A 235 -8.23 12.55 -3.29
N PRO A 236 -7.57 11.69 -4.12
CA PRO A 236 -6.49 12.18 -4.96
C PRO A 236 -7.03 13.25 -5.93
N PRO A 237 -6.17 14.18 -6.37
CA PRO A 237 -6.61 15.28 -7.20
C PRO A 237 -7.13 14.75 -8.54
N LYS A 238 -8.33 15.20 -8.96
CA LYS A 238 -8.80 14.96 -10.33
C LYS A 238 -7.84 15.67 -11.28
N GLU A 239 -7.10 14.92 -12.08
CA GLU A 239 -6.44 15.54 -13.21
C GLU A 239 -7.45 15.85 -14.32
N LYS A 240 -7.28 17.02 -14.97
CA LYS A 240 -7.84 17.25 -16.31
C LYS A 240 -6.68 17.54 -17.26
N PRO A 241 -6.04 16.54 -17.88
CA PRO A 241 -5.08 16.85 -18.91
C PRO A 241 -5.73 16.63 -20.28
N ALA A 242 -5.18 17.29 -21.29
CA ALA A 242 -5.40 16.92 -22.69
C ALA A 242 -4.87 15.50 -23.02
N ASN A 243 -4.32 14.78 -22.03
CA ASN A 243 -3.77 13.44 -22.06
C ASN A 243 -4.30 12.62 -20.86
N TYR A 244 -4.61 11.34 -21.05
CA TYR A 244 -5.08 10.42 -20.00
C TYR A 244 -4.11 10.32 -18.81
N ASP A 245 -4.67 10.21 -17.60
CA ASP A 245 -3.98 10.00 -16.32
C ASP A 245 -4.52 8.72 -15.64
N PRO A 246 -3.69 7.81 -15.10
CA PRO A 246 -4.13 6.76 -14.16
C PRO A 246 -5.07 7.24 -13.02
N SER A 247 -5.14 8.54 -12.69
CA SER A 247 -6.15 9.13 -11.79
C SER A 247 -7.55 9.39 -12.41
N ASP A 248 -7.77 9.09 -13.71
CA ASP A 248 -9.08 9.22 -14.38
C ASP A 248 -10.18 8.29 -13.82
N PHE A 249 -9.85 7.45 -12.85
CA PHE A 249 -10.81 6.63 -12.12
C PHE A 249 -11.36 7.39 -10.92
N ASP A 250 -12.65 7.19 -10.65
CA ASP A 250 -13.38 7.96 -9.66
C ASP A 250 -12.60 8.03 -8.33
N PRO A 251 -11.99 9.19 -8.03
CA PRO A 251 -11.16 9.32 -6.85
C PRO A 251 -12.03 9.27 -5.58
N ALA A 252 -13.36 9.26 -5.73
CA ALA A 252 -14.32 9.01 -4.68
C ALA A 252 -14.46 7.52 -4.29
N GLN A 253 -13.91 6.56 -5.06
CA GLN A 253 -14.02 5.13 -4.73
C GLN A 253 -12.85 4.62 -3.90
N SER A 254 -13.17 3.84 -2.87
CA SER A 254 -12.17 3.16 -2.05
C SER A 254 -11.51 1.99 -2.78
N HIS A 255 -10.34 1.56 -2.29
CA HIS A 255 -9.61 0.40 -2.82
C HIS A 255 -10.51 -0.84 -2.80
N PHE A 256 -11.26 -1.05 -1.71
CA PHE A 256 -12.24 -2.13 -1.61
C PHE A 256 -13.26 -2.16 -2.74
N LEU A 257 -13.86 -1.01 -3.07
CA LEU A 257 -14.85 -0.89 -4.14
C LEU A 257 -14.21 -1.10 -5.52
N LYS A 258 -13.02 -0.53 -5.75
CA LYS A 258 -12.25 -0.72 -6.98
C LYS A 258 -11.93 -2.20 -7.20
N PHE A 259 -11.42 -2.90 -6.19
CA PHE A 259 -11.08 -4.32 -6.31
C PHE A 259 -12.33 -5.21 -6.47
N ASN A 260 -13.42 -4.90 -5.78
CA ASN A 260 -14.68 -5.63 -5.97
C ASN A 260 -15.23 -5.48 -7.38
N LEU A 261 -15.19 -4.27 -7.93
CA LEU A 261 -15.60 -4.01 -9.30
C LEU A 261 -14.81 -4.88 -10.28
N ILE A 262 -13.48 -4.91 -10.16
CA ILE A 262 -12.63 -5.73 -11.02
C ILE A 262 -12.94 -7.22 -10.80
N LEU A 263 -13.14 -7.66 -9.56
CA LEU A 263 -13.46 -9.06 -9.22
C LEU A 263 -14.76 -9.51 -9.88
N ASP A 264 -15.82 -8.71 -9.76
CA ASP A 264 -17.14 -9.02 -10.32
C ASP A 264 -17.09 -9.07 -11.85
N ILE A 265 -16.34 -8.16 -12.46
CA ILE A 265 -16.10 -8.14 -13.90
C ILE A 265 -15.35 -9.40 -14.38
N LEU A 266 -14.26 -9.80 -13.69
CA LEU A 266 -13.51 -11.01 -14.05
C LEU A 266 -14.35 -12.27 -13.87
N GLN A 267 -15.15 -12.36 -12.81
CA GLN A 267 -16.05 -13.49 -12.58
C GLN A 267 -17.19 -13.55 -13.59
N GLY A 268 -17.67 -12.40 -14.06
CA GLY A 268 -18.70 -12.29 -15.10
C GLY A 268 -18.20 -12.58 -16.52
N GLY A 269 -16.89 -12.68 -16.74
CA GLY A 269 -16.29 -12.96 -18.05
C GLY A 269 -16.53 -11.86 -19.09
N LEU A 270 -16.72 -10.61 -18.65
CA LEU A 270 -17.03 -9.49 -19.55
C LEU A 270 -15.78 -9.07 -20.34
N SER A 271 -15.72 -9.43 -21.62
CA SER A 271 -14.77 -8.84 -22.58
C SER A 271 -15.22 -7.42 -22.94
N PRO A 272 -14.35 -6.40 -23.03
CA PRO A 272 -12.89 -6.43 -23.09
C PRO A 272 -12.18 -6.21 -21.73
N TRP A 273 -12.87 -6.37 -20.60
CA TRP A 273 -12.34 -5.98 -19.29
C TRP A 273 -11.42 -7.00 -18.62
N THR A 274 -11.36 -8.23 -19.12
CA THR A 274 -10.39 -9.23 -18.67
C THR A 274 -9.09 -9.06 -19.47
N PRO A 275 -8.04 -8.45 -18.88
CA PRO A 275 -6.78 -8.27 -19.59
C PRO A 275 -6.05 -9.61 -19.76
N ALA A 276 -5.32 -9.76 -20.86
CA ALA A 276 -4.38 -10.88 -21.00
C ALA A 276 -3.20 -10.69 -20.04
N THR A 277 -2.78 -11.77 -19.39
CA THR A 277 -1.60 -11.79 -18.52
C THR A 277 -0.47 -12.64 -19.11
N TYR A 278 0.77 -12.38 -18.72
CA TYR A 278 1.91 -13.21 -19.14
C TYR A 278 1.74 -14.67 -18.68
N PRO A 279 1.96 -15.66 -19.56
CA PRO A 279 1.85 -17.07 -19.19
C PRO A 279 3.06 -17.52 -18.37
N LEU A 280 2.84 -18.44 -17.43
CA LEU A 280 3.92 -19.13 -16.73
C LEU A 280 4.48 -20.28 -17.58
N ILE A 281 5.75 -20.61 -17.37
CA ILE A 281 6.40 -21.82 -17.89
C ILE A 281 6.51 -22.82 -16.72
N PRO A 282 5.64 -23.85 -16.63
CA PRO A 282 5.63 -24.75 -15.46
C PRO A 282 6.88 -25.63 -15.34
N HIS A 283 7.51 -25.95 -16.47
CA HIS A 283 8.68 -26.83 -16.56
C HIS A 283 9.74 -26.22 -17.46
N PRO A 284 10.44 -25.16 -16.98
CA PRO A 284 11.44 -24.47 -17.78
C PRO A 284 12.66 -25.36 -18.04
N ASP A 285 13.20 -25.31 -19.26
CA ASP A 285 14.48 -25.91 -19.56
C ASP A 285 15.64 -25.14 -18.90
N LYS A 286 16.87 -25.63 -19.05
CA LYS A 286 18.07 -25.02 -18.44
C LYS A 286 18.31 -23.57 -18.90
N GLN A 287 18.00 -23.24 -20.15
CA GLN A 287 18.18 -21.89 -20.68
C GLN A 287 17.09 -20.95 -20.12
N GLN A 288 15.85 -21.40 -20.10
CA GLN A 288 14.72 -20.67 -19.52
C GLN A 288 14.93 -20.41 -18.02
N LEU A 289 15.41 -21.40 -17.27
CA LEU A 289 15.78 -21.22 -15.86
C LEU A 289 16.85 -20.14 -15.66
N ALA A 290 17.85 -20.06 -16.54
CA ALA A 290 18.89 -19.03 -16.47
C ALA A 290 18.34 -17.61 -16.75
N VAL A 291 17.41 -17.50 -17.70
CA VAL A 291 16.71 -16.23 -18.00
C VAL A 291 15.85 -15.80 -16.80
N GLN A 292 15.05 -16.72 -16.26
CA GLN A 292 14.23 -16.47 -15.06
C GLN A 292 15.08 -16.04 -13.87
N ALA A 293 16.18 -16.75 -13.60
CA ALA A 293 17.11 -16.40 -12.51
C ALA A 293 17.74 -15.01 -12.72
N THR A 294 18.09 -14.64 -13.95
CA THR A 294 18.65 -13.32 -14.26
C THR A 294 17.64 -12.21 -13.97
N ALA A 295 16.42 -12.33 -14.48
CA ALA A 295 15.35 -11.36 -14.23
C ALA A 295 15.03 -11.25 -12.73
N GLN A 296 14.96 -12.39 -12.04
CA GLN A 296 14.66 -12.45 -10.62
C GLN A 296 15.77 -11.82 -9.75
N ASN A 297 17.04 -11.98 -10.13
CA ASN A 297 18.17 -11.34 -9.47
C ASN A 297 18.18 -9.81 -9.69
N GLN A 298 17.83 -9.37 -10.90
CA GLN A 298 17.68 -7.93 -11.20
C GLN A 298 16.54 -7.32 -10.39
N LEU A 299 15.38 -7.97 -10.32
CA LEU A 299 14.26 -7.55 -9.47
C LEU A 299 14.66 -7.48 -8.00
N SER A 300 15.29 -8.54 -7.48
CA SER A 300 15.78 -8.57 -6.09
C SER A 300 16.72 -7.40 -5.80
N SER A 301 17.67 -7.13 -6.70
CA SER A 301 18.65 -6.04 -6.52
C SER A 301 17.99 -4.66 -6.59
N GLY A 302 17.09 -4.44 -7.55
CA GLY A 302 16.36 -3.18 -7.68
C GLY A 302 15.43 -2.92 -6.50
N PHE A 303 14.73 -3.95 -6.00
CA PHE A 303 13.87 -3.81 -4.83
C PHE A 303 14.66 -3.53 -3.55
N ARG A 304 15.85 -4.13 -3.37
CA ARG A 304 16.77 -3.73 -2.28
C ARG A 304 17.17 -2.26 -2.37
N GLY A 305 17.45 -1.77 -3.57
CA GLY A 305 17.71 -0.35 -3.83
C GLY A 305 16.52 0.52 -3.40
N PHE A 306 15.31 0.19 -3.86
CA PHE A 306 14.09 0.90 -3.48
C PHE A 306 13.85 0.94 -1.97
N ILE A 307 13.99 -0.19 -1.28
CA ILE A 307 13.87 -0.26 0.19
C ILE A 307 14.96 0.59 0.88
N SER A 308 16.18 0.61 0.34
CA SER A 308 17.25 1.48 0.85
C SER A 308 16.90 2.97 0.70
N GLU A 309 16.31 3.37 -0.43
CA GLU A 309 15.87 4.75 -0.65
C GLU A 309 14.75 5.14 0.33
N LEU A 310 13.77 4.26 0.59
CA LEU A 310 12.76 4.46 1.64
C LEU A 310 13.39 4.63 3.02
N GLN A 311 14.30 3.71 3.39
CA GLN A 311 14.98 3.73 4.68
C GLN A 311 15.78 5.00 4.88
N THR A 312 16.53 5.47 3.87
CA THR A 312 17.29 6.72 3.95
C THR A 312 16.36 7.93 3.94
N GLY A 313 15.45 8.01 2.99
CA GLY A 313 14.64 9.19 2.73
C GLY A 313 13.69 9.54 3.87
N PHE A 314 13.05 8.55 4.49
CA PHE A 314 12.16 8.79 5.63
C PHE A 314 12.88 8.89 6.98
N ASN A 315 14.18 8.59 7.07
CA ASN A 315 14.92 8.68 8.35
C ASN A 315 15.96 9.81 8.39
N THR A 316 16.07 10.58 7.31
CA THR A 316 16.97 11.73 7.21
C THR A 316 16.20 12.96 6.74
N ALA A 317 16.68 14.15 7.11
CA ALA A 317 16.09 15.39 6.63
C ALA A 317 16.36 15.52 5.11
N GLN A 318 15.30 15.75 4.34
CA GLN A 318 15.40 15.89 2.89
C GLN A 318 15.19 17.35 2.45
N PRO A 319 15.92 17.83 1.44
CA PRO A 319 15.69 19.16 0.89
C PRO A 319 14.23 19.32 0.43
N LYS A 320 13.56 20.39 0.88
CA LYS A 320 12.18 20.71 0.51
C LYS A 320 11.15 19.63 0.86
N ASN A 321 11.45 18.71 1.78
CA ASN A 321 10.58 17.59 2.14
C ASN A 321 10.28 16.69 0.91
N MET A 322 11.24 16.50 0.02
CA MET A 322 11.10 15.63 -1.13
C MET A 322 12.21 14.59 -1.16
N MET A 323 11.83 13.35 -1.44
CA MET A 323 12.75 12.25 -1.69
C MET A 323 13.69 12.60 -2.86
N PRO A 324 14.93 12.08 -2.86
CA PRO A 324 15.88 12.34 -3.94
C PRO A 324 15.41 11.72 -5.27
N ASN A 325 15.94 12.22 -6.40
CA ASN A 325 15.63 11.65 -7.73
C ASN A 325 15.91 10.12 -7.81
N SER A 326 16.93 9.64 -7.08
CA SER A 326 17.25 8.20 -6.98
C SER A 326 16.07 7.36 -6.46
N PHE A 327 15.27 7.90 -5.54
CA PHE A 327 14.06 7.25 -5.05
C PHE A 327 13.06 7.05 -6.20
N TYR A 328 12.72 8.13 -6.92
CA TYR A 328 11.78 8.07 -8.04
C TYR A 328 12.27 7.15 -9.16
N ASP A 329 13.56 7.24 -9.51
CA ASP A 329 14.18 6.35 -10.50
C ASP A 329 14.06 4.88 -10.08
N SER A 330 14.33 4.57 -8.80
CA SER A 330 14.20 3.21 -8.28
C SER A 330 12.75 2.71 -8.29
N MET A 331 11.80 3.57 -7.91
CA MET A 331 10.37 3.29 -7.85
C MET A 331 9.80 3.02 -9.24
N PHE A 332 10.03 3.91 -10.21
CA PHE A 332 9.54 3.73 -11.58
C PHE A 332 10.20 2.54 -12.28
N ASN A 333 11.45 2.23 -11.95
CA ASN A 333 12.13 1.06 -12.51
C ASN A 333 11.55 -0.28 -12.03
N LEU A 334 10.77 -0.32 -10.94
CA LEU A 334 10.09 -1.55 -10.49
C LEU A 334 9.17 -2.11 -11.58
N GLN A 335 8.53 -1.26 -12.39
CA GLN A 335 7.75 -1.71 -13.54
C GLN A 335 8.55 -2.61 -14.47
N ASN A 336 9.71 -2.13 -14.90
CA ASN A 336 10.56 -2.85 -15.85
C ASN A 336 11.05 -4.17 -15.24
N LEU A 337 11.46 -4.14 -13.98
CA LEU A 337 12.00 -5.29 -13.28
C LEU A 337 10.95 -6.39 -13.05
N ILE A 338 9.75 -6.02 -12.59
CA ILE A 338 8.66 -6.97 -12.35
C ILE A 338 8.16 -7.54 -13.69
N THR A 339 7.99 -6.69 -14.71
CA THR A 339 7.57 -7.11 -16.05
C THR A 339 8.58 -8.07 -16.68
N ALA A 340 9.88 -7.85 -16.49
CA ALA A 340 10.92 -8.75 -17.01
C ALA A 340 10.81 -10.17 -16.43
N VAL A 341 10.45 -10.30 -15.14
CA VAL A 341 10.23 -11.63 -14.54
C VAL A 341 9.00 -12.30 -15.15
N TRP A 342 7.89 -11.57 -15.31
CA TRP A 342 6.71 -12.09 -15.98
C TRP A 342 6.98 -12.54 -17.43
N GLN A 343 7.72 -11.74 -18.20
CA GLN A 343 8.12 -12.06 -19.57
C GLN A 343 9.00 -13.31 -19.66
N SER A 344 9.76 -13.63 -18.61
CA SER A 344 10.55 -14.86 -18.51
C SER A 344 9.73 -16.11 -18.19
N GLY A 345 8.42 -15.96 -17.96
CA GLY A 345 7.50 -17.04 -17.62
C GLY A 345 7.58 -17.49 -16.16
N ALA A 346 7.99 -16.61 -15.24
CA ALA A 346 8.06 -16.84 -13.80
C ALA A 346 7.20 -15.82 -13.02
N VAL A 347 6.84 -16.17 -11.79
CA VAL A 347 6.18 -15.24 -10.85
C VAL A 347 7.27 -14.40 -10.15
N PRO A 348 7.13 -13.06 -10.11
CA PRO A 348 8.00 -12.20 -9.31
C PRO A 348 8.11 -12.67 -7.86
N ALA A 349 9.33 -12.76 -7.35
CA ALA A 349 9.61 -12.88 -5.93
C ALA A 349 10.37 -11.64 -5.42
N PHE A 350 10.23 -11.33 -4.13
CA PHE A 350 10.99 -10.25 -3.49
C PHE A 350 11.98 -10.84 -2.48
N PRO A 351 13.08 -10.12 -2.16
CA PRO A 351 14.00 -10.53 -1.10
C PRO A 351 13.28 -10.83 0.21
N THR A 352 13.84 -11.71 1.05
CA THR A 352 13.28 -12.01 2.39
C THR A 352 14.24 -11.69 3.53
N GLU A 353 15.49 -11.33 3.21
CA GLU A 353 16.59 -11.04 4.15
C GLU A 353 17.46 -9.90 3.62
#